data_AF-A0A5K1AU26-F1
#
_entry.id   AF-A0A5K1AU26-F1
#
_cell.length_a   1.000
_cell.length_b   1.000
_cell.length_c   1.000
_cell.angle_alpha   90.00
_cell.angle_beta   90.00
_cell.angle_gamma   90.00
#
_symmetry.space_group_name_H-M   'P 1'
#
loop_
_entity.id
_entity.type
_entity.pdbx_description
1 polymer ?
#
loop_
_entity_poly.entity_id
_entity_poly.type
_entity_poly.pdbx_seq_one_letter_code
_entity_poly.pdbx_strand_id
1 'polypeptide(L)'
;GQYLMEVDRILRPGGYWILSGPPINWKRHWKGWERTQQDLSEEQSAIEVVAKSLCWKKIKEKNDIAIWQKPTNHIHCKQNRKVIKSPPFCQGQDPDSAW
;
A
#
# COMPACT_ATOMS: atom_id res chain seq x y z
N GLY A 1 -5.33 -0.74 -4.95
CA GLY A 1 -5.46 -0.70 -3.47
C GLY A 1 -5.65 -2.07 -2.84
N GLN A 2 -6.49 -2.95 -3.42
CA GLN A 2 -6.80 -4.28 -2.88
C GLN A 2 -5.56 -5.13 -2.57
N TYR A 3 -4.58 -5.18 -3.49
CA TYR A 3 -3.38 -6.02 -3.31
C TYR A 3 -2.54 -5.69 -2.07
N LEU A 4 -2.42 -4.41 -1.67
CA LEU A 4 -1.61 -4.05 -0.50
C LEU A 4 -2.24 -4.49 0.82
N MET A 5 -3.58 -4.61 0.87
CA MET A 5 -4.28 -5.15 2.03
C MET A 5 -4.03 -6.67 2.18
N GLU A 6 -3.99 -7.41 1.07
CA GLU A 6 -3.61 -8.83 1.11
C GLU A 6 -2.15 -9.03 1.54
N VAL A 7 -1.24 -8.15 1.09
CA VAL A 7 0.15 -8.16 1.58
C VAL A 7 0.20 -7.87 3.08
N ASP A 8 -0.63 -6.96 3.61
CA ASP A 8 -0.69 -6.71 5.05
C ASP A 8 -1.17 -7.92 5.86
N ARG A 9 -2.06 -8.74 5.30
CA ARG A 9 -2.50 -9.97 5.97
C ARG A 9 -1.38 -11.01 6.14
N ILE A 10 -0.47 -11.11 5.17
CA ILE A 10 0.63 -12.09 5.18
C ILE A 10 1.91 -11.57 5.83
N LEU A 11 2.17 -10.27 5.78
CA LEU A 11 3.42 -9.67 6.25
C LEU A 11 3.45 -9.66 7.78
N ARG A 12 4.49 -10.24 8.39
CA ARG A 12 4.66 -10.27 9.85
C ARG A 12 4.96 -8.86 10.40
N PRO A 13 4.60 -8.56 11.67
CA PRO A 13 4.93 -7.29 12.31
C PRO A 13 6.42 -6.95 12.21
N GLY A 14 6.75 -5.69 11.92
CA GLY A 14 8.13 -5.24 11.70
C GLY A 14 8.73 -5.61 10.33
N GLY A 15 8.03 -6.43 9.53
CA GLY A 15 8.45 -6.82 8.19
C GLY A 15 8.47 -5.67 7.19
N TYR A 16 9.10 -5.92 6.04
CA TYR A 16 9.30 -4.93 4.99
C TYR A 16 8.56 -5.32 3.71
N TRP A 17 8.01 -4.32 3.04
CA TRP A 17 7.50 -4.43 1.69
C TRP A 17 8.31 -3.50 0.78
N ILE A 18 8.78 -4.05 -0.35
CA ILE A 18 9.63 -3.35 -1.30
C ILE A 18 8.87 -3.30 -2.62
N LEU A 19 8.65 -2.09 -3.14
CA LEU A 19 8.14 -1.86 -4.48
C LEU A 19 9.27 -1.33 -5.36
N SER A 20 9.49 -1.97 -6.50
CA SER A 20 10.49 -1.59 -7.49
C SER A 20 9.82 -1.33 -8.83
N GLY A 21 10.12 -0.21 -9.47
CA GLY A 21 9.56 0.21 -10.76
C GLY A 21 8.44 1.25 -10.62
N PRO A 22 7.60 1.43 -11.65
CA PRO A 22 6.48 2.36 -11.59
C PRO A 22 5.56 2.02 -10.39
N PRO A 23 5.02 3.02 -9.68
CA PRO A 23 5.15 4.45 -9.96
C PRO A 23 6.36 5.12 -9.28
N ILE A 24 7.24 4.40 -8.57
CA ILE A 24 8.31 5.02 -7.80
C ILE A 24 9.28 5.78 -8.71
N ASN A 25 9.59 7.03 -8.36
CA ASN A 25 10.47 7.88 -9.17
C ASN A 25 9.95 8.17 -10.61
N TRP A 26 8.61 8.17 -10.77
CA TRP A 26 7.93 8.55 -12.01
C TRP A 26 8.36 9.91 -12.56
N LYS A 27 8.69 10.87 -11.70
CA LYS A 27 9.16 12.20 -12.10
C LYS A 27 10.38 12.16 -13.03
N ARG A 28 11.21 11.12 -12.92
CA ARG A 28 12.41 10.93 -13.75
C ARG A 28 12.20 9.93 -14.90
N HIS A 29 11.39 8.88 -14.71
CA HIS A 29 11.32 7.75 -15.63
C HIS A 29 9.99 7.58 -16.39
N TRP A 30 8.99 8.46 -16.20
CA TRP A 30 7.66 8.30 -16.81
C TRP A 30 7.67 8.08 -18.34
N LYS A 31 8.59 8.72 -19.08
CA LYS A 31 8.69 8.58 -20.55
C LYS A 31 9.04 7.16 -20.99
N GLY A 32 9.83 6.43 -20.21
CA GLY A 32 10.26 5.07 -20.54
C GLY A 32 9.23 3.99 -20.22
N TRP A 33 8.13 4.35 -19.54
CA TRP A 33 7.06 3.44 -19.16
C TRP A 33 5.79 3.61 -19.99
N GLU A 34 5.82 4.47 -21.01
CA GLU A 34 4.67 4.73 -21.89
C GLU A 34 3.39 5.13 -21.13
N ARG A 35 3.56 5.75 -19.95
CA ARG A 35 2.47 6.16 -19.05
C ARG A 35 2.51 7.66 -18.81
N THR A 36 1.36 8.24 -18.44
CA THR A 36 1.30 9.67 -18.14
C THR A 36 1.84 9.96 -16.73
N GLN A 37 2.36 11.16 -16.50
CA GLN A 37 2.77 11.60 -15.16
C GLN A 37 1.60 11.58 -14.17
N GLN A 38 0.40 11.93 -14.63
CA GLN A 38 -0.79 11.96 -13.81
C GLN A 38 -1.14 10.56 -13.30
N ASP A 39 -1.23 9.59 -14.20
CA ASP A 39 -1.51 8.18 -13.91
C ASP A 39 -0.52 7.59 -12.90
N LEU A 40 0.78 7.82 -13.09
CA LEU A 40 1.81 7.38 -12.13
C LEU A 40 1.72 8.10 -10.78
N SER A 41 1.44 9.40 -10.77
CA SER A 41 1.27 10.18 -9.55
C SER A 41 0.05 9.73 -8.75
N GLU A 42 -1.06 9.46 -9.43
CA GLU A 42 -2.30 8.97 -8.83
C GLU A 42 -2.11 7.57 -8.24
N GLU A 43 -1.43 6.68 -8.97
CA GLU A 43 -1.10 5.33 -8.49
C GLU A 43 -0.19 5.37 -7.26
N GLN A 44 0.88 6.18 -7.28
CA GLN A 44 1.76 6.33 -6.12
C GLN A 44 0.99 6.89 -4.91
N SER A 45 0.16 7.90 -5.14
CA SER A 45 -0.68 8.50 -4.09
C SER A 45 -1.63 7.47 -3.48
N ALA A 46 -2.28 6.64 -4.30
CA ALA A 46 -3.16 5.58 -3.84
C ALA A 46 -2.42 4.55 -2.97
N ILE A 47 -1.20 4.16 -3.35
CA ILE A 47 -0.34 3.28 -2.55
C ILE A 47 0.00 3.93 -1.21
N GLU A 48 0.39 5.20 -1.20
CA GLU A 48 0.75 5.93 0.02
C GLU A 48 -0.43 6.12 0.97
N VAL A 49 -1.63 6.38 0.44
CA VAL A 49 -2.87 6.48 1.23
C VAL A 49 -3.18 5.15 1.91
N VAL A 50 -3.10 4.03 1.20
CA VAL A 50 -3.36 2.70 1.78
C VAL A 50 -2.27 2.31 2.77
N ALA A 51 -0.99 2.51 2.44
CA ALA A 51 0.11 2.23 3.37
C ALA A 51 -0.05 3.04 4.67
N LYS A 52 -0.42 4.33 4.57
CA LYS A 52 -0.67 5.19 5.74
C LYS A 52 -1.88 4.74 6.55
N SER A 53 -2.95 4.28 5.89
CA SER A 53 -4.14 3.77 6.56
C SER A 53 -3.83 2.50 7.37
N LEU A 54 -2.95 1.64 6.85
CA LEU A 54 -2.40 0.46 7.53
C LEU A 54 -1.30 0.79 8.56
N CYS A 55 -0.96 2.07 8.71
CA CYS A 55 0.12 2.59 9.57
C CYS A 55 1.51 2.08 9.23
N TRP A 56 1.72 1.70 7.97
CA TRP A 56 3.03 1.40 7.45
C TRP A 56 3.82 2.69 7.30
N LYS A 57 5.13 2.62 7.57
CA LYS A 57 6.04 3.75 7.42
C LYS A 57 6.89 3.56 6.18
N LYS A 58 6.89 4.52 5.26
CA LYS A 58 7.90 4.58 4.21
C LYS A 58 9.25 4.93 4.84
N ILE A 59 10.20 4.01 4.82
CA ILE A 59 11.51 4.18 5.47
C ILE A 59 12.59 4.63 4.50
N LYS A 60 12.44 4.28 3.22
CA LYS A 60 13.40 4.64 2.18
C LYS A 60 12.69 4.74 0.84
N GLU A 61 13.09 5.74 0.07
CA GLU A 61 12.82 5.84 -1.35
C GLU A 61 14.13 6.27 -2.01
N LYS A 62 14.60 5.51 -2.98
CA LYS A 62 15.83 5.80 -3.71
C LYS A 62 15.77 5.17 -5.09
N ASN A 63 16.04 5.97 -6.12
CA ASN A 63 15.84 5.56 -7.51
C ASN A 63 14.43 5.00 -7.66
N ASP A 64 14.27 3.89 -8.38
CA ASP A 64 12.98 3.29 -8.66
C ASP A 64 12.52 2.31 -7.56
N ILE A 65 13.06 2.44 -6.33
CA ILE A 65 12.76 1.54 -5.20
C ILE A 65 12.22 2.34 -4.02
N ALA A 66 11.10 1.88 -3.47
CA ALA A 66 10.55 2.35 -2.20
C ALA A 66 10.36 1.18 -1.23
N ILE A 67 10.64 1.43 0.04
CA ILE A 67 10.57 0.46 1.12
C ILE A 67 9.62 0.98 2.19
N TRP A 68 8.65 0.15 2.55
CA TRP A 68 7.76 0.37 3.69
C TRP A 68 8.01 -0.67 4.77
N GLN A 69 7.85 -0.26 6.01
CA GLN A 69 7.91 -1.13 7.16
C GLN A 69 6.54 -1.21 7.82
N LYS A 70 6.05 -2.43 8.03
CA LYS A 70 4.86 -2.72 8.82
C LYS A 70 5.16 -2.44 10.29
N PRO A 71 4.27 -1.78 11.04
CA PRO A 71 4.52 -1.51 12.45
C PRO A 71 4.65 -2.82 13.24
N THR A 72 5.47 -2.82 14.29
CA THR A 72 5.61 -3.97 15.20
C THR A 72 4.40 -4.13 16.11
N ASN A 73 3.65 -3.05 16.34
CA ASN A 73 2.37 -3.05 17.03
C ASN A 73 1.46 -1.92 16.51
N HIS A 74 0.14 -2.07 16.69
CA HIS A 74 -0.84 -1.09 16.22
C HIS A 74 -1.29 -0.10 17.30
N ILE A 75 -0.54 0.07 18.40
CA ILE A 75 -0.97 0.90 19.55
C ILE A 75 -1.23 2.34 19.11
N HIS A 76 -0.29 2.93 18.36
CA HIS A 76 -0.42 4.28 17.81
C HIS A 76 -1.28 4.35 16.52
N CYS A 77 -1.71 3.21 16.00
CA CYS A 77 -2.49 3.10 14.76
C CYS A 77 -4.02 3.11 15.01
N LYS A 78 -4.46 2.93 16.27
CA LYS A 78 -5.89 2.85 16.63
C LYS A 78 -6.72 4.08 16.22
N GLN A 79 -6.11 5.26 16.13
CA GLN A 79 -6.80 6.47 15.68
C GLN A 79 -7.23 6.38 14.20
N ASN A 80 -6.43 5.73 13.35
CA ASN A 80 -6.74 5.53 11.93
C ASN A 80 -7.80 4.44 11.71
N ARG A 81 -7.95 3.48 12.64
CA ARG A 81 -8.99 2.42 12.55
C ARG A 81 -10.42 2.93 12.73
N LYS A 82 -10.62 4.13 13.29
CA LYS A 82 -11.97 4.76 13.30
C LYS A 82 -12.38 5.29 11.92
N VAL A 83 -11.40 5.55 11.04
CA VAL A 83 -11.61 6.04 9.67
C VAL A 83 -11.78 4.88 8.68
N ILE A 84 -11.10 3.76 8.93
CA ILE A 84 -11.22 2.54 8.15
C ILE A 84 -12.35 1.70 8.76
N LYS A 85 -13.56 1.79 8.19
CA LYS A 85 -14.55 0.73 8.42
C LYS A 85 -13.88 -0.58 8.03
N SER A 86 -13.66 -1.47 8.99
CA SER A 86 -13.21 -2.83 8.69
C SER A 86 -14.11 -3.34 7.58
N PRO A 87 -13.57 -3.93 6.49
CA PRO A 87 -14.41 -4.46 5.44
C PRO A 87 -15.48 -5.33 6.09
N PRO A 88 -16.76 -5.17 5.69
CA PRO A 88 -17.83 -5.95 6.27
C PRO A 88 -17.48 -7.43 6.10
N PHE A 89 -17.84 -8.24 7.08
CA PHE A 89 -17.77 -9.68 6.90
C PHE A 89 -18.59 -10.04 5.66
N CYS A 90 -18.01 -10.86 4.78
CA CYS A 90 -18.72 -11.41 3.63
C CYS A 90 -20.01 -12.09 4.13
N GLN A 91 -21.16 -11.67 3.61
CA GLN A 91 -22.41 -12.39 3.84
C GLN A 91 -22.33 -13.66 2.99
N GLY A 92 -22.13 -14.80 3.65
CA GLY A 92 -21.75 -16.04 2.98
C GLY A 92 -22.74 -16.44 1.88
N GLN A 93 -22.21 -16.60 0.66
CA GLN A 93 -22.83 -17.35 -0.42
C GLN A 93 -21.79 -17.73 -1.48
N ASP A 94 -20.76 -16.92 -1.68
CA ASP A 94 -19.67 -17.21 -2.61
C ASP A 94 -18.29 -17.15 -1.90
N PRO A 95 -17.59 -18.28 -1.70
CA PRO A 95 -16.24 -18.28 -1.14
C PRO A 95 -15.22 -17.53 -2.02
N ASP A 96 -15.54 -17.31 -3.29
CA ASP A 96 -14.68 -16.60 -4.24
C ASP A 96 -14.81 -15.07 -4.14
N SER A 97 -15.84 -14.56 -3.47
CA SER A 97 -16.04 -13.11 -3.27
C SER A 97 -15.00 -12.43 -2.37
N ALA A 98 -14.06 -13.19 -1.82
CA ALA A 98 -12.93 -12.70 -1.05
C ALA A 98 -11.70 -12.32 -1.90
N TRP A 99 -11.67 -12.69 -3.18
CA TRP A 99 -10.54 -12.43 -4.11
C TRP A 99 -10.91 -11.54 -5.31
#